data_AF-A0A7J7EIW2-F1
#
_entry.id   AF-A0A7J7EIW2-F1
#
_cell.length_a   1.000
_cell.length_b   1.000
_cell.length_c   1.000
_cell.angle_alpha   90.00
_cell.angle_beta   90.00
_cell.angle_gamma   90.00
#
_symmetry.space_group_name_H-M   'P 1'
#
loop_
_entity.id
_entity.type
_entity.pdbx_description
1 polymer ?
#
loop_
_entity_poly.entity_id
_entity_poly.type
_entity_poly.pdbx_seq_one_letter_code
_entity_poly.pdbx_strand_id
1 'polypeptide(L)'
;MDRAQAQEVAAFGPASQSSSTSGGTNQHQFFDLSSLLLSTLSSQIGQNYSTEVEATVNCLVNMYLQASYTYLSLGFYFNCNDVALEGLCHFFCKLAEEKFEGTKSLWKMQNQRGGDTLSQDLQKPSQDEWGKTLEAMEAAMVLEKNLNQALLDLHALGSTHPDPHLCDFLENHFLDKEVKPIKKMGNHLTNNRRLADPQAGLG
;
A
#
# COMPACT_ATOMS: atom_id res chain seq x y z
N MET A 1 5.20 -46.29 -42.75
CA MET A 1 5.75 -46.49 -44.12
C MET A 1 6.33 -45.15 -44.55
N ASP A 2 7.58 -45.07 -45.01
CA ASP A 2 8.56 -46.15 -45.20
C ASP A 2 10.02 -45.67 -44.98
N ARG A 3 11.00 -46.52 -45.30
CA ARG A 3 12.47 -46.36 -45.20
C ARG A 3 12.98 -45.05 -45.84
N ALA A 4 14.05 -44.38 -45.40
CA ALA A 4 15.36 -44.79 -44.84
C ALA A 4 16.38 -45.32 -45.87
N GLN A 5 17.53 -44.63 -46.04
CA GLN A 5 18.70 -45.15 -46.75
C GLN A 5 20.00 -44.45 -46.31
N ALA A 6 21.09 -45.23 -46.20
CA ALA A 6 22.48 -44.80 -46.01
C ALA A 6 23.25 -44.97 -47.35
N GLN A 7 24.55 -44.69 -47.54
CA GLN A 7 25.68 -44.44 -46.62
C GLN A 7 26.58 -43.29 -47.18
N GLU A 8 27.94 -43.23 -47.31
CA GLU A 8 29.12 -44.08 -47.03
C GLU A 8 30.35 -43.11 -46.85
N VAL A 9 31.17 -43.20 -45.79
CA VAL A 9 32.54 -43.80 -45.70
C VAL A 9 33.57 -43.34 -46.77
N ALA A 10 34.84 -42.99 -46.48
CA ALA A 10 35.58 -42.51 -45.29
C ALA A 10 37.03 -42.09 -45.69
N ALA A 11 37.77 -41.36 -44.84
CA ALA A 11 39.24 -41.15 -44.93
C ALA A 11 39.85 -40.82 -43.55
N PHE A 12 41.19 -40.91 -43.38
CA PHE A 12 41.81 -41.23 -42.08
C PHE A 12 43.16 -40.51 -41.76
N GLY A 13 43.14 -39.50 -40.88
CA GLY A 13 44.31 -38.92 -40.17
C GLY A 13 45.41 -38.24 -41.02
N PRO A 14 46.57 -37.85 -40.41
CA PRO A 14 46.92 -37.78 -38.99
C PRO A 14 47.25 -36.34 -38.51
N ALA A 15 47.88 -36.18 -37.34
CA ALA A 15 48.17 -34.88 -36.69
C ALA A 15 49.58 -34.32 -36.96
N SER A 16 49.74 -33.00 -36.77
CA SER A 16 51.02 -32.27 -36.71
C SER A 16 51.03 -31.28 -35.53
N GLN A 17 52.19 -31.09 -34.88
CA GLN A 17 52.38 -30.16 -33.76
C GLN A 17 53.21 -28.93 -34.17
N SER A 18 52.95 -27.75 -33.60
CA SER A 18 53.98 -26.72 -33.40
C SER A 18 53.61 -25.61 -32.39
N SER A 19 54.52 -25.39 -31.45
CA SER A 19 54.89 -24.12 -30.78
C SER A 19 53.86 -22.99 -30.56
N SER A 20 53.35 -22.92 -29.34
CA SER A 20 53.44 -21.77 -28.41
C SER A 20 53.74 -20.34 -28.94
N THR A 21 52.88 -19.39 -28.57
CA THR A 21 53.26 -18.02 -28.15
C THR A 21 52.29 -17.50 -27.08
N SER A 22 52.76 -16.59 -26.23
CA SER A 22 51.98 -16.03 -25.12
C SER A 22 51.17 -14.79 -25.52
N GLY A 23 49.89 -14.74 -25.15
CA GLY A 23 49.04 -13.55 -25.21
C GLY A 23 48.19 -13.44 -23.96
N GLY A 24 48.21 -12.29 -23.28
CA GLY A 24 47.55 -12.11 -21.99
C GLY A 24 46.02 -12.13 -22.07
N THR A 25 45.37 -12.81 -21.12
CA THR A 25 43.91 -12.82 -20.97
C THR A 25 43.41 -11.49 -20.44
N ASN A 26 43.25 -10.51 -21.33
CA ASN A 26 42.56 -9.25 -21.05
C ASN A 26 41.05 -9.50 -20.86
N GLN A 27 40.67 -10.07 -19.72
CA GLN A 27 39.30 -10.05 -19.20
C GLN A 27 38.94 -8.65 -18.70
N HIS A 28 39.01 -7.66 -19.60
CA HIS A 28 38.52 -6.32 -19.33
C HIS A 28 36.99 -6.35 -19.29
N GLN A 29 36.50 -6.49 -18.06
CA GLN A 29 35.24 -5.91 -17.56
C GLN A 29 34.25 -5.52 -18.65
N PHE A 30 33.44 -6.49 -19.09
CA PHE A 30 32.17 -6.19 -19.70
C PHE A 30 31.26 -5.66 -18.58
N PHE A 31 31.45 -4.38 -18.21
CA PHE A 31 30.61 -3.70 -17.22
C PHE A 31 29.17 -3.78 -17.74
N ASP A 32 28.32 -4.46 -16.98
CA ASP A 32 26.93 -4.62 -17.36
C ASP A 32 26.23 -3.26 -17.34
N LEU A 33 26.02 -2.71 -18.54
CA LEU A 33 25.35 -1.43 -18.73
C LEU A 33 23.91 -1.47 -18.24
N SER A 34 23.26 -2.65 -18.14
CA SER A 34 21.94 -2.76 -17.53
C SER A 34 21.99 -2.55 -16.02
N SER A 35 22.95 -3.15 -15.33
CA SER A 35 23.22 -2.92 -13.89
C SER A 35 23.63 -1.47 -13.59
N LEU A 36 24.45 -0.87 -14.47
CA LEU A 36 24.86 0.53 -14.33
C LEU A 36 23.67 1.50 -14.55
N LEU A 37 22.82 1.22 -15.55
CA LEU A 37 21.60 1.99 -15.80
C LEU A 37 20.59 1.86 -14.65
N LEU A 38 20.42 0.66 -14.08
CA LEU A 38 19.60 0.44 -12.88
C LEU A 38 20.10 1.27 -11.69
N SER A 39 21.42 1.30 -11.48
CA SER A 39 22.04 2.12 -10.43
C SER A 39 21.84 3.63 -10.66
N THR A 40 21.76 4.10 -11.91
CA THR A 40 21.44 5.52 -12.22
C THR A 40 19.95 5.86 -12.16
N LEU A 41 19.05 4.87 -12.07
CA LEU A 41 17.62 5.06 -11.85
C LEU A 41 17.23 5.03 -10.37
N SER A 42 18.09 4.51 -9.49
CA SER A 42 17.91 4.63 -8.05
C SER A 42 18.05 6.08 -7.58
N SER A 43 17.13 6.53 -6.74
CA SER A 43 17.25 7.83 -6.06
C SER A 43 18.53 7.90 -5.22
N GLN A 44 19.21 9.06 -5.25
CA GLN A 44 20.52 9.26 -4.60
C GLN A 44 20.48 9.14 -3.06
N ILE A 45 19.28 9.20 -2.47
CA ILE A 45 19.05 9.06 -1.02
C ILE A 45 18.40 7.71 -0.66
N GLY A 46 18.15 6.83 -1.65
CA GLY A 46 17.51 5.54 -1.45
C GLY A 46 18.41 4.57 -0.69
N GLN A 47 18.05 4.24 0.55
CA GLN A 47 18.75 3.24 1.35
C GLN A 47 17.77 2.30 2.07
N ASN A 48 18.01 0.99 1.90
CA ASN A 48 17.25 -0.10 2.51
C ASN A 48 15.73 0.07 2.35
N TYR A 49 15.29 0.48 1.16
CA TYR A 49 13.90 0.73 0.83
C TYR A 49 13.53 -0.13 -0.37
N SER A 50 12.57 -1.04 -0.18
CA SER A 50 12.16 -2.00 -1.20
C SER A 50 11.13 -1.37 -2.14
N THR A 51 11.21 -1.67 -3.44
CA THR A 51 10.21 -1.20 -4.42
C THR A 51 8.81 -1.77 -4.14
N GLU A 52 8.73 -2.92 -3.46
CA GLU A 52 7.46 -3.47 -2.97
C GLU A 52 6.88 -2.62 -1.83
N VAL A 53 7.72 -2.17 -0.89
CA VAL A 53 7.34 -1.22 0.18
C VAL A 53 6.90 0.11 -0.42
N GLU A 54 7.69 0.68 -1.34
CA GLU A 54 7.40 1.92 -2.05
C GLU A 54 6.03 1.88 -2.76
N ALA A 55 5.75 0.80 -3.48
CA ALA A 55 4.47 0.57 -4.16
C ALA A 55 3.31 0.44 -3.15
N THR A 56 3.49 -0.31 -2.06
CA THR A 56 2.46 -0.43 -1.01
C THR A 56 2.21 0.89 -0.30
N VAL A 57 3.24 1.72 -0.07
CA VAL A 57 3.10 3.09 0.48
C VAL A 57 2.31 3.99 -0.47
N ASN A 58 2.56 3.94 -1.78
CA ASN A 58 1.76 4.69 -2.77
C ASN A 58 0.30 4.20 -2.83
N CYS A 59 0.05 2.90 -2.68
CA CYS A 59 -1.31 2.35 -2.56
C CYS A 59 -2.01 2.84 -1.28
N LEU A 60 -1.33 2.79 -0.13
CA LEU A 60 -1.85 3.22 1.16
C LEU A 60 -2.14 4.73 1.19
N VAL A 61 -1.31 5.56 0.56
CA VAL A 61 -1.57 6.99 0.31
C VAL A 61 -2.92 7.19 -0.38
N ASN A 62 -3.19 6.44 -1.46
CA ASN A 62 -4.45 6.56 -2.19
C ASN A 62 -5.65 6.12 -1.31
N MET A 63 -5.50 5.03 -0.54
CA MET A 63 -6.53 4.58 0.41
C MET A 63 -6.83 5.64 1.48
N TYR A 64 -5.81 6.27 2.07
CA TYR A 64 -5.99 7.35 3.06
C TYR A 64 -6.65 8.60 2.47
N LEU A 65 -6.30 8.97 1.24
CA LEU A 65 -6.88 10.13 0.56
C LEU A 65 -8.33 9.89 0.13
N GLN A 66 -8.65 8.68 -0.36
CA GLN A 66 -10.02 8.26 -0.63
C GLN A 66 -10.86 8.17 0.65
N ALA A 67 -10.27 7.71 1.77
CA ALA A 67 -10.93 7.69 3.07
C ALA A 67 -11.23 9.10 3.59
N SER A 68 -10.29 10.04 3.41
CA SER A 68 -10.51 11.46 3.73
C SER A 68 -11.69 12.05 2.97
N TYR A 69 -11.75 11.85 1.64
CA TYR A 69 -12.88 12.31 0.82
C TYR A 69 -14.21 11.62 1.21
N THR A 70 -14.16 10.32 1.53
CA THR A 70 -15.31 9.55 2.03
C THR A 70 -15.85 10.13 3.34
N TYR A 71 -14.98 10.47 4.29
CA TYR A 71 -15.40 11.08 5.55
C TYR A 71 -15.89 12.52 5.41
N LEU A 72 -15.38 13.27 4.43
CA LEU A 72 -15.91 14.59 4.11
C LEU A 72 -17.34 14.50 3.56
N SER A 73 -17.62 13.50 2.70
CA SER A 73 -18.98 13.20 2.22
C SER A 73 -19.92 12.82 3.37
N LEU A 74 -19.51 11.89 4.25
CA LEU A 74 -20.26 11.52 5.45
C LEU A 74 -20.54 12.74 6.36
N GLY A 75 -19.52 13.58 6.59
CA GLY A 75 -19.65 14.78 7.41
C GLY A 75 -20.74 15.72 6.92
N PHE A 76 -20.70 16.09 5.64
CA PHE A 76 -21.72 16.95 5.04
C PHE A 76 -23.10 16.29 4.92
N TYR A 77 -23.17 14.97 4.73
CA TYR A 77 -24.45 14.23 4.77
C TYR A 77 -25.16 14.37 6.12
N PHE A 78 -24.44 14.22 7.24
CA PHE A 78 -25.02 14.44 8.57
C PHE A 78 -25.32 15.91 8.90
N ASN A 79 -24.82 16.84 8.06
CA ASN A 79 -25.12 18.27 8.13
C ASN A 79 -26.34 18.68 7.26
N CYS A 80 -26.94 17.77 6.48
CA CYS A 80 -28.16 18.07 5.74
C CYS A 80 -29.33 18.34 6.71
N ASN A 81 -30.18 19.32 6.36
CA ASN A 81 -31.29 19.78 7.22
C ASN A 81 -32.26 18.64 7.62
N ASP A 82 -32.43 17.65 6.75
CA ASP A 82 -33.32 16.50 6.94
C ASP A 82 -32.73 15.40 7.85
N VAL A 83 -31.45 15.54 8.23
CA VAL A 83 -30.71 14.62 9.11
C VAL A 83 -30.31 15.30 10.42
N ALA A 84 -29.75 16.52 10.35
CA ALA A 84 -29.45 17.42 11.47
C ALA A 84 -28.62 16.80 12.64
N LEU A 85 -27.71 15.86 12.36
CA LEU A 85 -26.86 15.22 13.37
C LEU A 85 -25.48 15.89 13.44
N GLU A 86 -25.43 17.14 13.90
CA GLU A 86 -24.22 17.98 14.01
C GLU A 86 -23.04 17.26 14.70
N GLY A 87 -23.31 16.51 15.77
CA GLY A 87 -22.28 15.72 16.49
C GLY A 87 -21.66 14.59 15.66
N LEU A 88 -22.33 14.11 14.61
CA LEU A 88 -21.78 13.18 13.62
C LEU A 88 -21.10 13.91 12.46
N CYS A 89 -21.65 15.04 11.99
CA CYS A 89 -20.98 15.94 11.05
C CYS A 89 -19.56 16.27 11.55
N HIS A 90 -19.44 16.84 12.76
CA HIS A 90 -18.15 17.17 13.37
C HIS A 90 -17.25 15.93 13.56
N PHE A 91 -17.81 14.76 13.88
CA PHE A 91 -17.02 13.54 14.03
C PHE A 91 -16.41 13.07 12.72
N PHE A 92 -17.19 13.03 11.62
CA PHE A 92 -16.69 12.58 10.33
C PHE A 92 -15.81 13.65 9.65
N CYS A 93 -16.11 14.94 9.76
CA CYS A 93 -15.20 15.99 9.30
C CYS A 93 -13.82 15.91 9.98
N LYS A 94 -13.78 15.64 11.30
CA LYS A 94 -12.51 15.41 12.00
C LYS A 94 -11.77 14.15 11.52
N LEU A 95 -12.47 13.06 11.19
CA LEU A 95 -11.83 11.90 10.58
C LEU A 95 -11.29 12.21 9.18
N ALA A 96 -11.99 13.04 8.39
CA ALA A 96 -11.50 13.49 7.09
C ALA A 96 -10.16 14.24 7.22
N GLU A 97 -10.04 15.14 8.20
CA GLU A 97 -8.78 15.81 8.56
C GLU A 97 -7.69 14.81 8.99
N GLU A 98 -8.00 13.90 9.93
CA GLU A 98 -7.03 12.92 10.45
C GLU A 98 -6.49 11.99 9.36
N LYS A 99 -7.32 11.56 8.39
CA LYS A 99 -6.86 10.78 7.22
C LYS A 99 -6.06 11.62 6.22
N PHE A 100 -6.35 12.91 6.08
CA PHE A 100 -5.56 13.82 5.22
C PHE A 100 -4.17 14.11 5.82
N GLU A 101 -4.06 14.26 7.14
CA GLU A 101 -2.76 14.32 7.83
C GLU A 101 -1.99 13.00 7.68
N GLY A 102 -2.67 11.84 7.77
CA GLY A 102 -2.08 10.53 7.46
C GLY A 102 -1.50 10.46 6.05
N THR A 103 -2.25 10.93 5.05
CA THR A 103 -1.81 11.02 3.63
C THR A 103 -0.52 11.84 3.50
N LYS A 104 -0.50 13.05 4.08
CA LYS A 104 0.68 13.94 4.04
C LYS A 104 1.87 13.34 4.77
N SER A 105 1.65 12.62 5.87
CA SER A 105 2.70 11.95 6.62
C SER A 105 3.33 10.80 5.82
N LEU A 106 2.51 10.00 5.11
CA LEU A 106 3.00 8.95 4.21
C LEU A 106 3.80 9.51 3.03
N TRP A 107 3.28 10.54 2.34
CA TRP A 107 4.01 11.23 1.27
C TRP A 107 5.34 11.82 1.74
N LYS A 108 5.38 12.40 2.93
CA LYS A 108 6.63 12.93 3.51
C LYS A 108 7.65 11.81 3.73
N MET A 109 7.21 10.66 4.26
CA MET A 109 8.06 9.49 4.49
C MET A 109 8.58 8.91 3.16
N GLN A 110 7.72 8.72 2.16
CA GLN A 110 8.08 8.28 0.79
C GLN A 110 9.22 9.15 0.21
N ASN A 111 9.06 10.48 0.23
CA ASN A 111 10.08 11.41 -0.23
C ASN A 111 11.37 11.34 0.61
N GLN A 112 11.28 11.18 1.94
CA GLN A 112 12.44 11.07 2.82
C GLN A 112 13.24 9.77 2.60
N ARG A 113 12.60 8.71 2.09
CA ARG A 113 13.25 7.44 1.73
C ARG A 113 13.72 7.39 0.27
N GLY A 114 13.43 8.42 -0.51
CA GLY A 114 13.81 8.53 -1.92
C GLY A 114 12.90 7.77 -2.89
N GLY A 115 11.71 7.33 -2.46
CA GLY A 115 10.72 6.72 -3.35
C GLY A 115 9.89 7.75 -4.10
N ASP A 116 9.38 7.37 -5.27
CA ASP A 116 8.54 8.22 -6.12
C ASP A 116 7.10 8.31 -5.58
N THR A 117 6.56 9.53 -5.47
CA THR A 117 5.17 9.75 -5.06
C THR A 117 4.21 9.62 -6.24
N LEU A 118 3.77 8.40 -6.52
CA LEU A 118 2.77 8.12 -7.56
C LEU A 118 1.35 8.44 -7.05
N SER A 119 0.79 9.56 -7.49
CA SER A 119 -0.63 9.88 -7.27
C SER A 119 -1.52 9.14 -8.26
N GLN A 120 -2.58 8.51 -7.77
CA GLN A 120 -3.61 7.83 -8.58
C GLN A 120 -4.89 8.66 -8.67
N ASP A 121 -5.77 8.33 -9.63
CA ASP A 121 -7.05 9.02 -9.80
C ASP A 121 -8.03 8.70 -8.66
N LEU A 122 -8.36 9.71 -7.87
CA LEU A 122 -9.36 9.61 -6.80
C LEU A 122 -10.75 9.33 -7.38
N GLN A 123 -11.23 8.11 -7.14
CA GLN A 123 -12.60 7.76 -7.45
C GLN A 123 -13.56 8.39 -6.43
N LYS A 124 -14.73 8.80 -6.92
CA LYS A 124 -15.84 9.24 -6.07
C LYS A 124 -16.20 8.14 -5.06
N PRO A 125 -16.55 8.47 -3.80
CA PRO A 125 -17.16 7.50 -2.89
C PRO A 125 -18.31 6.76 -3.56
N SER A 126 -18.42 5.45 -3.31
CA SER A 126 -19.42 4.57 -3.94
C SER A 126 -20.86 4.81 -3.45
N GLN A 127 -21.03 5.70 -2.47
CA GLN A 127 -22.31 6.10 -1.89
C GLN A 127 -22.34 7.63 -1.76
N ASP A 128 -23.35 8.25 -2.38
CA ASP A 128 -23.71 9.66 -2.14
C ASP A 128 -24.75 9.79 -1.02
N GLU A 129 -25.66 8.81 -0.94
CA GLU A 129 -26.67 8.67 0.10
C GLU A 129 -26.22 7.58 1.09
N TRP A 130 -25.82 7.99 2.30
CA TRP A 130 -25.25 7.10 3.31
C TRP A 130 -26.28 6.26 4.09
N GLY A 131 -27.52 6.18 3.60
CA GLY A 131 -28.61 5.44 4.21
C GLY A 131 -28.95 5.95 5.62
N LYS A 132 -29.30 5.03 6.52
CA LYS A 132 -29.53 5.37 7.93
C LYS A 132 -28.22 5.55 8.67
N THR A 133 -28.24 6.32 9.75
CA THR A 133 -27.10 6.54 10.66
C THR A 133 -26.38 5.27 11.11
N LEU A 134 -27.09 4.14 11.23
CA LEU A 134 -26.50 2.84 11.54
C LEU A 134 -25.66 2.29 10.37
N GLU A 135 -26.19 2.34 9.15
CA GLU A 135 -25.58 1.83 7.92
C GLU A 135 -24.31 2.63 7.59
N ALA A 136 -24.38 3.96 7.66
CA ALA A 136 -23.24 4.87 7.55
C ALA A 136 -22.11 4.57 8.57
N MET A 137 -22.47 4.32 9.84
CA MET A 137 -21.53 4.03 10.92
C MET A 137 -20.91 2.62 10.79
N GLU A 138 -21.64 1.66 10.23
CA GLU A 138 -21.12 0.32 9.92
C GLU A 138 -20.18 0.36 8.70
N ALA A 139 -20.50 1.11 7.66
CA ALA A 139 -19.62 1.36 6.51
C ALA A 139 -18.31 2.06 6.93
N ALA A 140 -18.40 3.11 7.75
CA ALA A 140 -17.24 3.79 8.33
C ALA A 140 -16.36 2.83 9.16
N MET A 141 -16.96 1.96 9.98
CA MET A 141 -16.21 0.95 10.75
C MET A 141 -15.52 -0.09 9.86
N VAL A 142 -16.08 -0.42 8.69
CA VAL A 142 -15.40 -1.28 7.70
C VAL A 142 -14.22 -0.55 7.05
N LEU A 143 -14.39 0.73 6.71
CA LEU A 143 -13.32 1.56 6.14
C LEU A 143 -12.10 1.66 7.08
N GLU A 144 -12.32 1.99 8.36
CA GLU A 144 -11.24 2.00 9.37
C GLU A 144 -10.53 0.64 9.51
N LYS A 145 -11.27 -0.47 9.49
CA LYS A 145 -10.68 -1.82 9.56
C LYS A 145 -9.82 -2.13 8.35
N ASN A 146 -10.24 -1.71 7.15
CA ASN A 146 -9.48 -1.93 5.92
C ASN A 146 -8.19 -1.11 5.89
N LEU A 147 -8.21 0.14 6.38
CA LEU A 147 -7.01 0.97 6.57
C LEU A 147 -6.05 0.35 7.59
N ASN A 148 -6.57 -0.07 8.75
CA ASN A 148 -5.78 -0.75 9.78
C ASN A 148 -5.18 -2.07 9.28
N GLN A 149 -5.88 -2.84 8.45
CA GLN A 149 -5.33 -4.06 7.85
C GLN A 149 -4.19 -3.73 6.89
N ALA A 150 -4.37 -2.77 5.97
CA ALA A 150 -3.33 -2.38 5.02
C ALA A 150 -2.05 -1.82 5.71
N LEU A 151 -2.21 -1.18 6.88
CA LEU A 151 -1.08 -0.79 7.74
C LEU A 151 -0.35 -1.98 8.37
N LEU A 152 -1.09 -2.99 8.85
CA LEU A 152 -0.50 -4.22 9.39
C LEU A 152 0.20 -5.04 8.30
N ASP A 153 -0.35 -5.08 7.09
CA ASP A 153 0.24 -5.74 5.93
C ASP A 153 1.54 -5.02 5.51
N LEU A 154 1.56 -3.68 5.49
CA LEU A 154 2.77 -2.88 5.25
C LEU A 154 3.82 -3.02 6.37
N HIS A 155 3.40 -3.17 7.63
CA HIS A 155 4.31 -3.42 8.75
C HIS A 155 4.94 -4.81 8.68
N ALA A 156 4.17 -5.84 8.32
CA ALA A 156 4.67 -7.18 8.05
C ALA A 156 5.62 -7.20 6.84
N LEU A 157 5.35 -6.38 5.82
CA LEU A 157 6.23 -6.18 4.67
C LEU A 157 7.56 -5.51 5.07
N GLY A 158 7.53 -4.48 5.92
CA GLY A 158 8.73 -3.87 6.53
C GLY A 158 9.49 -4.76 7.52
N SER A 159 8.82 -5.79 8.06
CA SER A 159 9.47 -6.85 8.83
C SER A 159 10.13 -7.89 7.92
N THR A 160 9.65 -8.03 6.68
CA THR A 160 10.12 -9.01 5.68
C THR A 160 11.29 -8.47 4.85
N HIS A 161 11.17 -7.23 4.35
CA HIS A 161 12.28 -6.42 3.84
C HIS A 161 12.78 -5.58 5.04
N PRO A 162 13.86 -5.97 5.74
CA PRO A 162 14.12 -5.56 7.13
C PRO A 162 14.34 -4.05 7.28
N ASP A 163 13.25 -3.31 7.48
CA ASP A 163 13.16 -1.86 7.49
C ASP A 163 12.59 -1.39 8.83
N PRO A 164 13.41 -1.35 9.90
CA PRO A 164 12.96 -0.95 11.23
C PRO A 164 12.50 0.52 11.27
N HIS A 165 12.93 1.37 10.33
CA HIS A 165 12.46 2.74 10.21
C HIS A 165 11.00 2.78 9.74
N LEU A 166 10.61 1.92 8.79
CA LEU A 166 9.21 1.80 8.39
C LEU A 166 8.34 1.27 9.55
N CYS A 167 8.78 0.20 10.23
CA CYS A 167 8.03 -0.37 11.34
C CYS A 167 7.79 0.66 12.47
N ASP A 168 8.84 1.33 12.94
CA ASP A 168 8.76 2.39 13.97
C ASP A 168 7.83 3.54 13.52
N PHE A 169 7.95 3.98 12.27
CA PHE A 169 7.10 5.05 11.71
C PHE A 169 5.61 4.67 11.73
N LEU A 170 5.26 3.43 11.40
CA LEU A 170 3.87 2.94 11.40
C LEU A 170 3.33 2.78 12.83
N GLU A 171 4.14 2.25 13.74
CA GLU A 171 3.81 2.11 15.17
C GLU A 171 3.56 3.47 15.83
N ASN A 172 4.50 4.42 15.68
CA ASN A 172 4.44 5.73 16.33
C ASN A 172 3.42 6.70 15.70
N HIS A 173 3.11 6.57 14.40
CA HIS A 173 2.26 7.54 13.72
C HIS A 173 0.88 7.01 13.26
N PHE A 174 0.63 5.70 13.22
CA PHE A 174 -0.60 5.15 12.64
C PHE A 174 -1.33 4.13 13.52
N LEU A 175 -0.67 3.06 13.97
CA LEU A 175 -1.37 1.89 14.53
C LEU A 175 -2.21 2.20 15.79
N ASP A 176 -1.68 2.99 16.73
CA ASP A 176 -2.44 3.45 17.92
C ASP A 176 -3.51 4.51 17.57
N LYS A 177 -3.50 5.11 16.37
CA LYS A 177 -4.55 6.03 15.94
C LYS A 177 -5.78 5.28 15.42
N GLU A 178 -5.60 4.32 14.51
CA GLU A 178 -6.71 3.62 13.83
C GLU A 178 -7.59 2.78 14.78
N VAL A 179 -7.04 2.23 15.86
CA VAL A 179 -7.82 1.46 16.85
C VAL A 179 -8.87 2.32 17.59
N LYS A 180 -8.67 3.64 17.67
CA LYS A 180 -9.54 4.58 18.42
C LYS A 180 -10.88 4.85 17.73
N PRO A 181 -10.96 5.22 16.43
CA PRO A 181 -12.23 5.35 15.73
C PRO A 181 -12.97 4.00 15.63
N ILE A 182 -12.28 2.88 15.37
CA ILE A 182 -12.90 1.54 15.39
C ILE A 182 -13.60 1.28 16.73
N LYS A 183 -12.92 1.54 17.86
CA LYS A 183 -13.50 1.39 19.20
C LYS A 183 -14.65 2.36 19.46
N LYS A 184 -14.53 3.62 19.02
CA LYS A 184 -15.58 4.64 19.19
C LYS A 184 -16.85 4.29 18.38
N MET A 185 -16.71 3.94 17.11
CA MET A 185 -17.82 3.49 16.26
C MET A 185 -18.49 2.24 16.84
N GLY A 186 -17.70 1.23 17.24
CA GLY A 186 -18.23 0.02 17.89
C GLY A 186 -19.03 0.30 19.17
N ASN A 187 -18.62 1.27 19.98
CA ASN A 187 -19.40 1.73 21.15
C ASN A 187 -20.74 2.37 20.73
N HIS A 188 -20.73 3.26 19.72
CA HIS A 188 -21.95 3.90 19.21
C HIS A 188 -22.95 2.88 18.62
N LEU A 189 -22.47 1.93 17.82
CA LEU A 189 -23.28 0.84 17.27
C LEU A 189 -23.90 -0.03 18.38
N THR A 190 -23.13 -0.35 19.41
CA THR A 190 -23.61 -1.12 20.57
C THR A 190 -24.72 -0.37 21.31
N ASN A 191 -24.55 0.93 21.55
CA ASN A 191 -25.56 1.74 22.24
C ASN A 191 -26.84 1.89 21.39
N ASN A 192 -26.72 2.17 20.10
CA ASN A 192 -27.87 2.28 19.19
C ASN A 192 -28.69 0.98 19.14
N ARG A 193 -28.02 -0.18 19.08
CA ARG A 193 -28.70 -1.49 19.08
C ARG A 193 -29.43 -1.77 20.41
N ARG A 194 -28.90 -1.31 21.55
CA ARG A 194 -29.58 -1.42 22.87
C ARG A 194 -30.77 -0.48 23.01
N LEU A 195 -30.71 0.72 22.41
CA LEU A 195 -31.82 1.68 22.38
C LEU A 195 -32.94 1.29 21.40
N ALA A 196 -32.63 0.47 20.40
CA ALA A 196 -33.59 -0.07 19.44
C ALA A 196 -34.33 -1.33 19.93
N ASP A 197 -33.95 -1.90 21.08
CA ASP A 197 -34.55 -3.12 21.64
C ASP A 197 -35.73 -2.79 22.58
N PRO A 198 -36.98 -3.14 22.24
CA PRO A 198 -38.15 -2.78 23.05
C PRO A 198 -38.16 -3.39 24.46
N GLN A 199 -37.38 -4.43 24.76
CA GLN A 199 -37.33 -5.00 26.11
C GLN A 199 -36.41 -4.23 27.08
N ALA A 200 -35.58 -3.30 26.61
CA ALA A 200 -34.63 -2.57 27.47
C ALA A 200 -35.27 -1.53 28.40
N GLY A 201 -36.60 -1.33 28.34
CA GLY A 201 -37.34 -0.26 29.04
C GLY A 201 -37.92 -0.61 30.42
N LEU A 202 -37.59 -1.77 31.01
CA LEU A 202 -38.08 -2.19 32.33
C LEU A 202 -36.94 -2.72 33.22
N GLY A 203 -36.25 -1.81 33.90
CA GLY A 203 -35.19 -2.09 34.89
C GLY A 203 -34.86 -0.86 35.72
#